data_AF-A0A3G6RWK7-F1
#
_entry.id   AF-A0A3G6RWK7-F1
#
_cell.length_a   1.000
_cell.length_b   1.000
_cell.length_c   1.000
_cell.angle_alpha   90.00
_cell.angle_beta   90.00
_cell.angle_gamma   90.00
#
_symmetry.space_group_name_H-M   'P 1'
#
loop_
_entity.id
_entity.type
_entity.pdbx_description
1 polymer ?
#
loop_
_entity_poly.entity_id
_entity_poly.type
_entity_poly.pdbx_seq_one_letter_code
_entity_poly.pdbx_strand_id
1 'polypeptide(L)'
;MKTELILTTNDKQMIEAIKMVSDNWHELPLPDHPVLTQFSRKLIVSGFSNPDLDHPEERIYVYVKQVLTLKSTNEVYKSIDMKPWEIYEWNMEEVIRPDGSVMTGIRQTLDDEGKVIDEKEEIVKVPSIQYVRFLIKSKTVHLTDVLARFMVQYLEKFSKEINEI
;
A
#
# COMPACT_ATOMS: atom_id res chain seq x y z
N MET A 1 -7.53 46.32 3.34
CA MET A 1 -8.63 45.76 4.16
C MET A 1 -8.05 44.64 5.00
N LYS A 2 -8.27 44.63 6.32
CA LYS A 2 -7.88 43.50 7.19
C LYS A 2 -9.13 42.68 7.48
N THR A 3 -9.09 41.42 7.12
CA THR A 3 -10.12 40.42 7.42
C THR A 3 -9.50 39.34 8.29
N GLU A 4 -10.21 38.94 9.33
CA GLU A 4 -9.79 37.90 10.27
C GLU A 4 -10.86 36.81 10.30
N LEU A 5 -10.44 35.55 10.24
CA LEU A 5 -11.30 34.38 10.36
C LEU A 5 -11.24 33.88 11.81
N ILE A 6 -12.32 34.05 12.56
CA ILE A 6 -12.43 33.57 13.94
C ILE A 6 -13.01 32.15 13.91
N LEU A 7 -12.21 31.19 14.39
CA LEU A 7 -12.61 29.78 14.52
C LEU A 7 -13.05 29.46 15.95
N THR A 8 -13.95 28.48 16.10
CA THR A 8 -14.28 27.92 17.42
C THR A 8 -13.09 27.16 17.99
N THR A 9 -13.08 26.90 19.30
CA THR A 9 -12.02 26.09 19.94
C THR A 9 -11.92 24.70 19.31
N ASN A 10 -13.06 24.06 19.02
CA ASN A 10 -13.10 22.73 18.41
C ASN A 10 -12.50 22.74 16.99
N ASP A 11 -12.81 23.76 16.20
CA ASP A 11 -12.27 23.88 14.84
C ASP A 11 -10.75 24.16 14.88
N LYS A 12 -10.26 24.94 15.85
CA LYS A 12 -8.82 25.16 16.05
C LYS A 12 -8.09 23.86 16.38
N GLN A 13 -8.64 23.07 17.29
CA GLN A 13 -8.08 21.75 17.64
C GLN A 13 -8.06 20.81 16.45
N MET A 14 -9.12 20.81 15.63
CA MET A 14 -9.15 20.03 14.38
C MET A 14 -8.07 20.49 13.40
N ILE A 15 -7.89 21.80 13.19
CA ILE A 15 -6.85 22.34 12.31
C ILE A 15 -5.45 22.03 12.85
N GLU A 16 -5.23 22.11 14.17
CA GLU A 16 -3.98 21.71 14.81
C GLU A 16 -3.71 20.21 14.60
N ALA A 17 -4.71 19.36 14.79
CA ALA A 17 -4.61 17.94 14.53
C ALA A 17 -4.25 17.65 13.07
N ILE A 18 -4.89 18.33 12.11
CA ILE A 18 -4.56 18.23 10.67
C ILE A 18 -3.09 18.60 10.41
N LYS A 19 -2.59 19.67 11.04
CA LYS A 19 -1.19 20.11 10.89
C LYS A 19 -0.18 19.16 11.54
N MET A 20 -0.61 18.31 12.46
CA MET A 20 0.23 17.31 13.11
C MET A 20 0.24 15.96 12.38
N VAL A 21 -0.61 15.78 11.35
CA VAL A 21 -0.59 14.57 10.53
C VAL A 21 0.74 14.47 9.78
N SER A 22 1.32 13.28 9.76
CA SER A 22 2.56 13.00 9.03
C SER A 22 2.39 13.17 7.52
N ASP A 23 3.42 13.65 6.83
CA ASP A 23 3.42 13.85 5.36
C ASP A 23 3.40 12.55 4.53
N ASN A 24 3.29 11.39 5.16
CA ASN A 24 3.24 10.09 4.48
C ASN A 24 1.82 9.49 4.49
N TRP A 25 1.58 8.60 3.53
CA TRP A 25 0.30 7.93 3.37
C TRP A 25 0.17 6.67 4.23
N HIS A 26 1.29 6.01 4.51
CA HIS A 26 1.36 4.79 5.30
C HIS A 26 2.80 4.59 5.80
N GLU A 27 2.94 3.96 6.96
CA GLU A 27 4.23 3.58 7.54
C GLU A 27 4.25 2.09 7.90
N LEU A 28 5.34 1.42 7.55
CA LEU A 28 5.59 0.03 7.92
C LEU A 28 6.92 -0.05 8.68
N PRO A 29 6.89 -0.29 10.02
CA PRO A 29 8.10 -0.54 10.79
C PRO A 29 8.85 -1.76 10.24
N LEU A 30 10.18 -1.65 10.17
CA LEU A 30 11.04 -2.76 9.77
C LEU A 30 11.75 -3.35 11.01
N PRO A 31 12.07 -4.65 11.00
CA PRO A 31 12.99 -5.22 11.98
C PRO A 31 14.33 -4.49 11.97
N ASP A 32 15.06 -4.56 13.08
CA ASP A 32 16.40 -3.98 13.17
C ASP A 32 17.31 -4.43 12.02
N HIS A 33 18.14 -3.51 11.54
CA HIS A 33 19.14 -3.85 10.54
C HIS A 33 20.21 -4.78 11.17
N PRO A 34 20.63 -5.87 10.51
CA PRO A 34 21.56 -6.83 11.10
C PRO A 34 22.92 -6.22 11.46
N VAL A 35 23.39 -5.25 10.66
CA VAL A 35 24.65 -4.51 10.89
C VAL A 35 24.43 -3.15 11.57
N LEU A 36 23.54 -2.30 11.03
CA LEU A 36 23.32 -0.94 11.50
C LEU A 36 22.28 -0.86 12.63
N THR A 37 22.52 -1.58 13.73
CA THR A 37 21.56 -1.78 14.85
C THR A 37 21.25 -0.50 15.63
N GLN A 38 22.07 0.55 15.49
CA GLN A 38 21.85 1.86 16.12
C GLN A 38 20.65 2.62 15.56
N PHE A 39 20.17 2.23 14.37
CA PHE A 39 19.00 2.84 13.75
C PHE A 39 17.76 1.99 13.96
N SER A 40 16.64 2.63 14.30
CA SER A 40 15.34 2.09 13.96
C SER A 40 15.05 2.45 12.50
N ARG A 41 14.36 1.56 11.81
CA ARG A 41 14.04 1.76 10.40
C ARG A 41 12.58 1.48 10.11
N LYS A 42 12.02 2.23 9.18
CA LYS A 42 10.67 2.04 8.67
C LYS A 42 10.63 2.35 7.18
N LEU A 43 9.70 1.72 6.48
CA LEU A 43 9.30 2.16 5.15
C LEU A 43 8.12 3.12 5.28
N ILE A 44 8.10 4.14 4.44
CA ILE A 44 6.96 5.05 4.32
C ILE A 44 6.53 5.11 2.86
N VAL A 45 5.21 5.18 2.61
CA VAL A 45 4.66 5.53 1.30
C VAL A 45 4.61 7.05 1.22
N SER A 46 5.53 7.64 0.44
CA SER A 46 5.61 9.10 0.25
C SER A 46 4.72 9.60 -0.87
N GLY A 47 4.18 8.71 -1.71
CA GLY A 47 3.28 9.10 -2.78
C GLY A 47 2.61 7.90 -3.45
N PHE A 48 1.49 8.17 -4.11
CA PHE A 48 0.69 7.20 -4.84
C PHE A 48 0.12 7.90 -6.07
N SER A 49 0.41 7.40 -7.27
CA SER A 49 -0.06 8.02 -8.52
C SER A 49 -1.47 7.56 -8.90
N ASN A 50 -2.14 8.36 -9.72
CA ASN A 50 -3.25 7.83 -10.52
C ASN A 50 -2.71 6.85 -11.58
N PRO A 51 -3.57 5.96 -12.11
CA PRO A 51 -3.25 5.21 -13.32
C PRO A 51 -2.87 6.17 -14.44
N ASP A 52 -1.76 5.88 -15.12
CA ASP A 52 -1.40 6.61 -16.33
C ASP A 52 -2.48 6.39 -17.40
N LEU A 53 -3.18 7.47 -17.78
CA LEU A 53 -4.26 7.43 -18.76
C LEU A 53 -3.76 7.73 -20.18
N ASP A 54 -2.53 8.25 -20.31
CA ASP A 54 -1.94 8.67 -21.57
C ASP A 54 -1.02 7.59 -22.17
N HIS A 55 -0.77 6.52 -21.41
CA HIS A 55 -0.02 5.35 -21.85
C HIS A 55 -0.95 4.20 -22.30
N PRO A 56 -0.52 3.35 -23.25
CA PRO A 56 -1.31 2.23 -23.75
C PRO A 56 -1.59 1.16 -22.68
N GLU A 57 -0.86 1.19 -21.56
CA GLU A 57 -0.96 0.26 -20.45
C GLU A 57 -1.18 1.07 -19.17
N GLU A 58 -2.26 0.79 -18.42
CA GLU A 58 -2.48 1.46 -17.14
C GLU A 58 -1.40 1.03 -16.14
N ARG A 59 -0.82 2.01 -15.42
CA ARG A 59 0.19 1.77 -14.37
C ARG A 59 -0.03 2.68 -13.17
N ILE A 60 0.13 2.13 -11.97
CA ILE A 60 0.15 2.88 -10.72
C ILE A 60 1.56 2.83 -10.13
N TYR A 61 2.05 3.98 -9.67
CA TYR A 61 3.33 4.12 -8.98
C TYR A 61 3.11 4.30 -7.49
N VAL A 62 3.74 3.44 -6.70
CA VAL A 62 3.86 3.60 -5.25
C VAL A 62 5.28 4.06 -4.95
N TYR A 63 5.41 5.28 -4.43
CA TYR A 63 6.70 5.86 -4.05
C TYR A 63 6.99 5.52 -2.60
N VAL A 64 8.10 4.82 -2.36
CA VAL A 64 8.49 4.32 -1.04
C VAL A 64 9.81 4.97 -0.64
N LYS A 65 9.93 5.34 0.64
CA LYS A 65 11.19 5.75 1.25
C LYS A 65 11.50 4.87 2.44
N GLN A 66 12.77 4.60 2.69
CA GLN A 66 13.23 4.03 3.94
C GLN A 66 13.77 5.14 4.84
N VAL A 67 13.22 5.25 6.03
CA VAL A 67 13.61 6.26 7.02
C VAL A 67 14.41 5.58 8.11
N LEU A 68 15.62 6.09 8.35
CA LEU A 68 16.51 5.67 9.43
C LEU A 68 16.46 6.71 10.53
N THR A 69 16.15 6.27 11.74
CA THR A 69 16.05 7.12 12.93
C THR A 69 17.06 6.65 13.97
N LEU A 70 17.84 7.55 14.54
CA LEU A 70 18.76 7.21 15.63
C LEU A 70 17.97 6.82 16.87
N LYS A 71 18.21 5.62 17.41
CA LYS A 71 17.51 5.16 18.62
C LYS A 71 17.85 6.01 19.85
N SER A 72 19.05 6.59 19.91
CA SER A 72 19.53 7.37 21.05
C SER A 72 18.83 8.72 21.20
N THR A 73 18.50 9.38 20.09
CA THR A 73 17.92 10.73 20.08
C THR A 73 16.50 10.79 19.54
N ASN A 74 16.04 9.69 18.91
CA ASN A 74 14.79 9.62 18.16
C ASN A 74 14.72 10.62 16.99
N GLU A 75 15.87 11.07 16.49
CA GLU A 75 15.97 11.97 15.36
C GLU A 75 16.15 11.21 14.05
N VAL A 76 15.48 11.67 13.00
CA VAL A 76 15.65 11.13 11.65
C VAL A 76 17.08 11.43 11.18
N TYR A 77 17.87 10.37 11.01
CA TYR A 77 19.23 10.46 10.50
C TYR A 77 19.26 10.61 8.98
N LYS A 78 18.48 9.78 8.28
CA LYS A 78 18.45 9.77 6.81
C LYS A 78 17.12 9.25 6.29
N SER A 79 16.66 9.82 5.19
CA SER A 79 15.60 9.25 4.34
C SER A 79 16.21 8.83 3.01
N ILE A 80 15.95 7.59 2.60
CA ILE A 80 16.49 6.98 1.39
C ILE A 80 15.33 6.71 0.45
N ASP A 81 15.38 7.25 -0.76
CA ASP A 81 14.40 6.93 -1.80
C ASP A 81 14.60 5.48 -2.22
N MET A 82 13.54 4.67 -2.08
CA MET A 82 13.56 3.28 -2.49
C MET A 82 13.04 3.15 -3.92
N LYS A 83 13.28 2.00 -4.54
CA LYS A 83 12.79 1.72 -5.88
C LYS A 83 11.25 1.88 -5.91
N PRO A 84 10.68 2.75 -6.77
CA PRO A 84 9.23 2.83 -6.88
C PRO A 84 8.65 1.47 -7.27
N TRP A 85 7.49 1.14 -6.72
CA TRP A 85 6.78 -0.04 -7.19
C TRP A 85 5.79 0.34 -8.27
N GLU A 86 6.06 -0.18 -9.46
CA GLU A 86 5.20 -0.13 -10.62
C GLU A 86 4.23 -1.33 -10.58
N ILE A 87 2.95 -1.02 -10.46
CA ILE A 87 1.85 -1.98 -10.53
C ILE A 87 1.19 -1.81 -11.89
N TYR A 88 1.25 -2.85 -12.71
CA TYR A 88 0.74 -2.87 -14.06
C TYR A 88 -0.69 -3.43 -14.11
N GLU A 89 -1.44 -3.08 -15.15
CA GLU A 89 -2.80 -3.58 -15.35
C GLU A 89 -2.92 -5.10 -15.43
N TRP A 90 -1.89 -5.80 -15.92
CA TRP A 90 -1.86 -7.26 -16.01
C TRP A 90 -1.41 -7.95 -14.73
N ASN A 91 -0.97 -7.22 -13.70
CA ASN A 91 -0.74 -7.83 -12.40
C ASN A 91 -2.07 -8.35 -11.85
N MET A 92 -2.09 -9.56 -11.31
CA MET A 92 -3.29 -10.20 -10.77
C MET A 92 -3.24 -10.24 -9.25
N GLU A 93 -4.26 -9.69 -8.59
CA GLU A 93 -4.37 -9.58 -7.14
C GLU A 93 -5.43 -10.52 -6.58
N GLU A 94 -5.14 -11.10 -5.42
CA GLU A 94 -6.09 -11.93 -4.69
C GLU A 94 -7.23 -11.08 -4.13
N VAL A 95 -8.46 -11.52 -4.37
CA VAL A 95 -9.64 -10.85 -3.83
C VAL A 95 -9.77 -11.22 -2.36
N ILE A 96 -9.91 -10.22 -1.50
CA ILE A 96 -10.07 -10.40 -0.05
C ILE A 96 -11.51 -10.06 0.30
N ARG A 97 -12.18 -10.97 1.02
CA ARG A 97 -13.52 -10.75 1.54
C ARG A 97 -13.49 -9.71 2.67
N PRO A 98 -14.63 -9.10 3.03
CA PRO A 98 -14.69 -8.13 4.12
C PRO A 98 -14.21 -8.67 5.49
N ASP A 99 -14.25 -9.99 5.69
CA ASP A 99 -13.75 -10.67 6.88
C ASP A 99 -12.23 -10.91 6.88
N GLY A 100 -11.52 -10.47 5.85
CA GLY A 100 -10.07 -10.62 5.69
C GLY A 100 -9.64 -11.95 5.06
N SER A 101 -10.57 -12.87 4.77
CA SER A 101 -10.24 -14.15 4.11
C SER A 101 -10.01 -14.00 2.61
N VAL A 102 -9.13 -14.83 2.05
CA VAL A 102 -8.91 -14.91 0.59
C VAL A 102 -10.13 -15.55 -0.07
N MET A 103 -10.63 -14.92 -1.14
CA MET A 103 -11.70 -15.47 -1.94
C MET A 103 -11.23 -16.68 -2.74
N THR A 104 -11.89 -17.80 -2.55
CA THR A 104 -11.68 -19.04 -3.30
C THR A 104 -12.93 -19.37 -4.12
N GLY A 105 -12.73 -20.11 -5.21
CA GLY A 105 -13.78 -20.67 -6.05
C GLY A 105 -13.40 -22.06 -6.53
N ILE A 106 -14.36 -22.78 -7.10
CA ILE A 106 -14.15 -24.13 -7.64
C ILE A 106 -14.04 -24.02 -9.16
N ARG A 107 -12.88 -24.40 -9.70
CA ARG A 107 -12.71 -24.63 -11.14
C ARG A 107 -13.18 -26.04 -11.45
N GLN A 108 -14.22 -26.15 -12.27
CA GLN A 108 -14.73 -27.42 -12.76
C GLN A 108 -14.20 -27.67 -14.18
N THR A 109 -13.72 -28.88 -14.41
CA THR A 109 -13.48 -29.40 -15.77
C THR A 109 -14.66 -30.27 -16.15
N LEU A 110 -15.28 -29.96 -17.29
CA LEU A 110 -16.44 -30.69 -17.82
C LEU A 110 -15.99 -31.58 -18.99
N ASP A 111 -16.63 -32.74 -19.15
CA ASP A 111 -16.54 -33.53 -20.38
C ASP A 111 -17.44 -32.98 -21.50
N ASP A 112 -17.41 -33.61 -22.67
CA ASP A 112 -18.19 -33.22 -23.85
C ASP A 112 -19.71 -33.31 -23.63
N GLU A 113 -20.16 -34.02 -22.59
CA GLU A 113 -21.57 -34.16 -22.20
C GLU A 113 -21.97 -33.15 -21.11
N GLY A 114 -21.03 -32.29 -20.68
CA GLY A 114 -21.25 -31.27 -19.65
C GLY A 114 -21.21 -31.82 -18.22
N LYS A 115 -20.71 -33.04 -18.01
CA LYS A 115 -20.57 -33.63 -16.68
C LYS A 115 -19.21 -33.28 -16.09
N VAL A 116 -19.22 -32.97 -14.79
CA VAL A 116 -17.99 -32.64 -14.04
C VAL A 116 -17.11 -33.89 -13.93
N ILE A 117 -15.88 -33.79 -14.44
CA ILE A 117 -14.86 -34.85 -14.39
C ILE A 117 -13.71 -34.52 -13.44
N ASP A 118 -13.51 -33.24 -13.12
CA ASP A 118 -12.52 -32.79 -12.15
C ASP A 118 -12.97 -31.48 -11.49
N GLU A 119 -12.64 -31.33 -10.22
CA GLU A 119 -12.90 -30.12 -9.44
C GLU A 119 -11.66 -29.73 -8.66
N LYS A 120 -11.29 -28.46 -8.77
CA LYS A 120 -10.15 -27.91 -8.05
C LYS A 120 -10.49 -26.57 -7.43
N GLU A 121 -10.22 -26.42 -6.14
CA GLU A 121 -10.29 -25.11 -5.48
C GLU A 121 -9.13 -24.22 -5.95
N GLU A 122 -9.46 -22.98 -6.32
CA GLU A 122 -8.49 -21.97 -6.73
C GLU A 122 -8.78 -20.62 -6.08
N ILE A 123 -7.73 -19.84 -5.86
CA ILE A 123 -7.83 -18.46 -5.39
C ILE A 123 -8.36 -17.59 -6.52
N VAL A 124 -9.39 -16.80 -6.24
CA VAL A 124 -9.94 -15.82 -7.16
C VAL A 124 -8.98 -14.64 -7.24
N LYS A 125 -8.50 -14.37 -8.46
CA LYS A 125 -7.62 -13.23 -8.76
C LYS A 125 -8.25 -12.32 -9.80
N VAL A 126 -8.01 -11.03 -9.68
CA VAL A 126 -8.52 -9.99 -10.58
C VAL A 126 -7.41 -8.99 -10.95
N PRO A 127 -7.55 -8.23 -12.06
CA PRO A 127 -6.58 -7.20 -12.43
C PRO A 127 -6.37 -6.17 -11.29
N SER A 128 -5.10 -5.93 -10.95
CA SER A 128 -4.69 -5.15 -9.76
C SER A 128 -5.26 -3.74 -9.77
N ILE A 129 -5.10 -3.03 -10.89
CA ILE A 129 -5.53 -1.64 -11.02
C ILE A 129 -7.06 -1.53 -10.95
N GLN A 130 -7.77 -2.46 -11.58
CA GLN A 130 -9.23 -2.52 -11.49
C GLN A 130 -9.68 -2.74 -10.05
N TYR A 131 -9.02 -3.65 -9.34
CA TYR A 131 -9.35 -3.99 -7.97
C TYR A 131 -9.08 -2.85 -6.97
N VAL A 132 -7.93 -2.19 -7.08
CA VAL A 132 -7.63 -0.98 -6.29
C VAL A 132 -8.67 0.11 -6.53
N ARG A 133 -9.02 0.36 -7.80
CA ARG A 133 -10.08 1.33 -8.15
C ARG A 133 -11.41 0.94 -7.54
N PHE A 134 -11.79 -0.34 -7.58
CA PHE A 134 -13.00 -0.84 -6.94
C PHE A 134 -12.98 -0.53 -5.44
N LEU A 135 -11.95 -0.97 -4.73
CA LEU A 135 -11.80 -0.82 -3.27
C LEU A 135 -11.91 0.64 -2.81
N ILE A 136 -11.25 1.57 -3.52
CA ILE A 136 -11.28 3.00 -3.20
C ILE A 136 -12.65 3.60 -3.51
N LYS A 137 -13.23 3.31 -4.67
CA LYS A 137 -14.50 3.93 -5.12
C LYS A 137 -15.71 3.42 -4.37
N SER A 138 -15.73 2.14 -4.02
CA SER A 138 -16.82 1.53 -3.24
C SER A 138 -16.74 1.92 -1.76
N LYS A 139 -15.64 2.55 -1.31
CA LYS A 139 -15.32 2.81 0.11
C LYS A 139 -15.40 1.54 0.96
N THR A 140 -15.10 0.39 0.35
CA THR A 140 -15.12 -0.90 1.06
C THR A 140 -13.96 -1.00 2.05
N VAL A 141 -12.86 -0.29 1.79
CA VAL A 141 -11.67 -0.20 2.65
C VAL A 141 -11.13 1.23 2.64
N HIS A 142 -10.34 1.59 3.65
CA HIS A 142 -9.60 2.85 3.63
C HIS A 142 -8.40 2.74 2.69
N LEU A 143 -7.98 3.86 2.08
CA LEU A 143 -6.79 3.89 1.21
C LEU A 143 -5.54 3.38 1.95
N THR A 144 -5.43 3.68 3.24
CA THR A 144 -4.34 3.20 4.10
C THR A 144 -4.27 1.68 4.18
N ASP A 145 -5.41 0.98 4.12
CA ASP A 145 -5.47 -0.48 4.16
C ASP A 145 -4.94 -1.09 2.87
N VAL A 146 -5.27 -0.46 1.73
CA VAL A 146 -4.74 -0.82 0.41
C VAL A 146 -3.22 -0.65 0.38
N LEU A 147 -2.73 0.49 0.87
CA LEU A 147 -1.29 0.77 0.94
C LEU A 147 -0.57 -0.17 1.90
N ALA A 148 -1.17 -0.52 3.05
CA ALA A 148 -0.60 -1.48 3.99
C ALA A 148 -0.36 -2.85 3.34
N ARG A 149 -1.36 -3.36 2.60
CA ARG A 149 -1.24 -4.60 1.84
C ARG A 149 -0.12 -4.52 0.80
N PHE A 150 -0.02 -3.41 0.06
CA PHE A 150 1.07 -3.21 -0.87
C PHE A 150 2.43 -3.18 -0.16
N MET A 151 2.54 -2.56 0.99
CA MET A 151 3.81 -2.51 1.70
C MET A 151 4.34 -3.88 2.15
N VAL A 152 3.45 -4.84 2.43
CA VAL A 152 3.86 -6.24 2.69
C VAL A 152 4.47 -6.87 1.45
N GLN A 153 3.78 -6.79 0.31
CA GLN A 153 4.28 -7.34 -0.96
C GLN A 153 5.56 -6.63 -1.44
N TYR A 154 5.66 -5.31 -1.18
CA TYR A 154 6.84 -4.52 -1.47
C TYR A 154 8.06 -5.04 -0.70
N LEU A 155 7.88 -5.33 0.60
CA LEU A 155 8.94 -5.87 1.45
C LEU A 155 9.46 -7.21 0.93
N GLU A 156 8.57 -8.10 0.50
CA GLU A 156 8.95 -9.40 -0.07
C GLU A 156 9.76 -9.21 -1.37
N LYS A 157 9.27 -8.35 -2.25
CA LYS A 157 9.85 -8.12 -3.58
C LYS A 157 11.22 -7.41 -3.54
N PHE A 158 11.39 -6.46 -2.62
CA PHE A 158 12.59 -5.60 -2.54
C PHE A 158 13.40 -5.81 -1.26
N SER A 159 13.26 -6.98 -0.63
CA SER A 159 13.92 -7.30 0.65
C SER A 159 15.42 -7.11 0.61
N LYS A 160 16.06 -7.42 -0.52
CA LYS A 160 17.50 -7.24 -0.71
C LYS A 160 17.87 -5.76 -0.68
N GLU A 161 17.25 -4.95 -1.52
CA GLU A 161 17.51 -3.50 -1.61
C GLU A 161 17.22 -2.78 -0.30
N ILE A 162 16.21 -3.23 0.46
CA ILE A 162 15.88 -2.69 1.78
C ILE A 162 17.00 -2.96 2.80
N ASN A 163 17.70 -4.08 2.69
CA ASN A 163 18.73 -4.53 3.63
C ASN A 163 20.17 -4.24 3.18
N GLU A 164 20.40 -3.75 1.97
CA GLU A 164 21.73 -3.41 1.44
C GLU A 164 22.09 -1.92 1.56
N ILE A 165 21.33 -1.17 2.38
CA ILE A 165 21.48 0.28 2.60
C ILE A 165 22.76 0.71 3.32
#